data_AF-A0A6B1GXB3-F1
#
_entry.id   AF-A0A6B1GXB3-F1
#
_cell.length_a   1.000
_cell.length_b   1.000
_cell.length_c   1.000
_cell.angle_alpha   90.00
_cell.angle_beta   90.00
_cell.angle_gamma   90.00
#
_symmetry.space_group_name_H-M   'P 1'
#
loop_
_entity.id
_entity.type
_entity.pdbx_description
1 polymer ?
#
loop_
_entity_poly.entity_id
_entity_poly.type
_entity_poly.pdbx_seq_one_letter_code
_entity_poly.pdbx_strand_id
1 'polypeptide(L)'
;MGPDDLRLVRTVLPGGFGKVVEREAGFDLVFIDPPYDDAGVGELLGAVSMVVADGGEIVLEHSSRHPPPAPAGRLRLRQTRRYGDSALTVFS
;
A
#
# COMPACT_ATOMS: atom_id res chain seq x y z
N MET A 1 16.73 12.61 11.72
CA MET A 1 16.29 11.21 11.71
C MET A 1 17.50 10.35 12.02
N GLY A 2 17.56 9.79 13.22
CA GLY A 2 18.63 8.86 13.59
C GLY A 2 18.36 7.47 13.01
N PRO A 3 19.37 6.60 12.94
CA PRO A 3 19.28 5.27 12.31
C PRO A 3 18.41 4.22 13.05
N ASP A 4 17.62 4.62 14.07
CA ASP A 4 17.07 3.70 15.08
C ASP A 4 15.53 3.52 15.08
N ASP A 5 14.75 4.18 14.22
CA ASP A 5 13.27 4.10 14.28
C ASP A 5 12.66 3.02 13.36
N LEU A 6 13.29 1.85 13.26
CA LEU A 6 12.65 0.68 12.62
C LEU A 6 11.75 -0.04 13.62
N ARG A 7 10.43 0.01 13.39
CA ARG A 7 9.45 -0.76 14.15
C ARG A 7 8.85 -1.88 13.32
N LEU A 8 9.09 -3.12 13.74
CA LEU A 8 8.40 -4.28 13.17
C LEU A 8 7.06 -4.51 13.88
N VAL A 9 5.96 -4.49 13.13
CA VAL A 9 4.63 -4.87 13.63
C VAL A 9 4.14 -6.09 12.86
N ARG A 10 3.97 -7.20 13.57
CA ARG A 10 3.38 -8.43 13.00
C ARG A 10 1.87 -8.43 13.24
N THR A 11 1.09 -8.50 12.17
CA THR A 11 -0.37 -8.52 12.24
C THR A 11 -0.98 -9.25 11.04
N VAL A 12 -2.30 -9.42 11.04
CA VAL A 12 -3.08 -9.97 9.91
C VAL A 12 -3.85 -8.83 9.27
N LEU A 13 -3.72 -8.64 7.96
CA LEU A 13 -4.40 -7.58 7.23
C LEU A 13 -5.69 -8.10 6.58
N PRO A 14 -6.72 -7.25 6.39
CA PRO A 14 -6.77 -5.84 6.80
C PRO A 14 -7.13 -5.61 8.28
N GLY A 15 -7.65 -6.60 9.01
CA GLY A 15 -8.16 -6.42 10.39
C GLY A 15 -7.15 -5.89 11.42
N GLY A 16 -5.86 -6.00 11.13
CA GLY A 16 -4.75 -5.57 11.97
C GLY A 16 -4.45 -4.07 11.96
N PHE A 17 -5.03 -3.28 11.05
CA PHE A 17 -4.69 -1.86 10.88
C PHE A 17 -4.88 -1.03 12.15
N GLY A 18 -5.90 -1.28 12.97
CA GLY A 18 -6.14 -0.51 14.20
C GLY A 18 -4.91 -0.47 15.13
N LYS A 19 -4.19 -1.59 15.28
CA LYS A 19 -2.97 -1.67 16.08
C LYS A 19 -1.79 -0.89 15.50
N VAL A 20 -1.81 -0.64 14.19
CA VAL A 20 -0.79 0.11 13.45
C VAL A 20 -1.08 1.62 13.52
N VAL A 21 -2.36 2.00 13.42
CA VAL A 21 -2.82 3.38 13.21
C VAL A 21 -3.02 4.17 14.50
N GLU A 22 -3.36 3.51 15.62
CA GLU A 22 -3.62 4.16 16.93
C GLU A 22 -2.48 5.07 17.44
N ARG A 23 -1.31 5.10 16.78
CA ARG A 23 -0.13 5.86 17.21
C ARG A 23 0.54 6.75 16.15
N GLU A 24 0.15 6.67 14.88
CA GLU A 24 0.81 7.41 13.79
C GLU A 24 -0.16 8.39 13.12
N ALA A 25 0.29 9.61 12.84
CA ALA A 25 -0.48 10.63 12.14
C ALA A 25 -0.50 10.36 10.62
N GLY A 26 -0.99 9.19 10.21
CA GLY A 26 -0.99 8.74 8.81
C GLY A 26 0.41 8.47 8.25
N PHE A 27 0.52 7.51 7.33
CA PHE A 27 1.79 7.21 6.65
C PHE A 27 1.97 8.11 5.43
N ASP A 28 3.10 8.82 5.32
CA ASP A 28 3.45 9.59 4.12
C ASP A 28 3.72 8.70 2.91
N LEU A 29 4.21 7.48 3.14
CA LEU A 29 4.55 6.51 2.10
C LEU A 29 4.28 5.08 2.58
N VAL A 30 3.52 4.33 1.80
CA VAL A 30 3.21 2.91 2.08
C VAL A 30 3.65 2.04 0.91
N PHE A 31 4.42 0.99 1.20
CA PHE A 31 4.78 -0.04 0.24
C PHE A 31 3.92 -1.28 0.45
N ILE A 32 3.40 -1.84 -0.63
CA ILE A 32 2.61 -3.07 -0.65
C ILE A 32 3.24 -4.02 -1.66
N ASP A 33 3.78 -5.13 -1.18
CA ASP A 33 4.33 -6.22 -2.00
C ASP A 33 3.66 -7.53 -1.57
N PRO A 34 2.44 -7.81 -2.07
CA PRO A 34 1.72 -9.03 -1.75
C PRO A 34 2.26 -10.20 -2.57
N PRO A 35 2.05 -11.46 -2.12
CA PRO A 35 2.30 -12.61 -2.98
C PRO A 35 1.57 -12.47 -4.33
N TYR A 36 2.24 -12.82 -5.43
CA TYR A 36 1.67 -12.73 -6.79
C TYR A 36 0.29 -13.40 -6.89
N ASP A 37 -0.62 -12.78 -7.65
CA ASP A 37 -1.98 -13.26 -7.94
C ASP A 37 -2.97 -13.29 -6.74
N ASP A 38 -2.70 -12.52 -5.68
CA ASP A 38 -3.65 -12.37 -4.57
C ASP A 38 -4.88 -11.53 -4.97
N ALA A 39 -6.07 -12.15 -4.94
CA ALA A 39 -7.35 -11.50 -5.23
C ALA A 39 -7.74 -10.43 -4.18
N GLY A 40 -7.12 -10.44 -2.99
CA GLY A 40 -7.39 -9.54 -1.88
C GLY A 40 -6.73 -8.16 -2.00
N VAL A 41 -5.91 -7.91 -3.02
CA VAL A 41 -5.16 -6.64 -3.16
C VAL A 41 -6.07 -5.41 -3.21
N GLY A 42 -7.26 -5.53 -3.82
CA GLY A 42 -8.23 -4.43 -3.86
C GLY A 42 -8.78 -4.07 -2.47
N GLU A 43 -9.12 -5.07 -1.66
CA GLU A 43 -9.59 -4.88 -0.28
C GLU A 43 -8.47 -4.29 0.59
N LEU A 44 -7.25 -4.79 0.43
CA LEU A 44 -6.07 -4.26 1.09
C LEU A 44 -5.85 -2.79 0.74
N LEU A 45 -5.93 -2.43 -0.55
CA LEU A 45 -5.78 -1.03 -0.99
C LEU A 45 -6.84 -0.12 -0.37
N GLY A 46 -8.08 -0.59 -0.26
CA GLY A 46 -9.16 0.13 0.42
C GLY A 46 -8.85 0.38 1.90
N ALA A 47 -8.41 -0.65 2.62
CA ALA A 47 -8.07 -0.52 4.03
C ALA A 47 -6.83 0.38 4.25
N VAL A 48 -5.80 0.27 3.40
CA VAL A 48 -4.60 1.12 3.47
C VAL A 48 -4.93 2.58 3.17
N SER A 49 -5.89 2.86 2.28
CA SER A 49 -6.27 4.25 1.96
C SER A 49 -6.72 5.06 3.19
N MET A 50 -7.18 4.39 4.26
CA MET A 50 -7.61 5.00 5.51
C MET A 50 -6.46 5.37 6.43
N VAL A 51 -5.25 4.86 6.18
CA VAL A 51 -4.09 5.01 7.08
C VAL A 51 -2.95 5.81 6.46
N VAL A 52 -3.06 6.17 5.18
CA VAL A 52 -2.13 7.08 4.51
C VAL A 52 -2.38 8.51 5.01
N ALA A 53 -1.37 9.36 5.04
CA ALA A 53 -1.51 10.79 5.35
C ALA A 53 -2.18 11.55 4.18
N ASP A 54 -2.68 12.76 4.42
CA ASP A 54 -3.09 13.63 3.30
C ASP A 54 -1.86 13.97 2.45
N GLY A 55 -1.94 13.71 1.14
CA GLY A 55 -0.80 13.87 0.22
C GLY A 55 0.23 12.73 0.28
N GLY A 56 0.00 11.70 1.10
CA GLY A 56 0.83 10.50 1.11
C GLY A 56 0.61 9.59 -0.09
N GLU A 57 1.58 8.70 -0.36
CA GLU A 57 1.57 7.81 -1.52
C GLU A 57 1.52 6.33 -1.13
N ILE A 58 0.91 5.51 -1.98
CA ILE A 58 1.00 4.05 -1.94
C ILE A 58 1.76 3.57 -3.17
N VAL A 59 2.75 2.70 -2.96
CA VAL A 59 3.45 1.97 -4.01
C VAL A 59 3.09 0.49 -3.91
N LEU A 60 2.38 0.00 -4.92
CA LEU A 60 1.96 -1.40 -5.02
C LEU A 60 2.82 -2.13 -6.07
N GLU A 61 3.46 -3.22 -5.66
CA GLU A 61 4.00 -4.23 -6.57
C GLU A 61 2.91 -5.25 -6.95
N HIS A 62 2.82 -5.57 -8.23
CA HIS A 62 1.91 -6.59 -8.76
C HIS A 62 2.44 -7.21 -10.05
N SER A 63 1.83 -8.30 -10.52
CA SER A 63 2.18 -8.87 -11.83
C SER A 63 1.92 -7.87 -12.96
N SER A 64 2.89 -7.71 -13.87
CA SER A 64 2.75 -6.88 -15.07
C SER A 64 1.74 -7.42 -16.09
N ARG A 65 1.33 -8.69 -15.93
CA ARG A 65 0.33 -9.37 -16.77
C ARG A 65 -1.09 -8.89 -16.51
N HIS A 66 -1.35 -8.32 -15.34
CA HIS A 66 -2.67 -7.83 -14.94
C HIS A 66 -2.68 -6.30 -14.87
N PRO A 67 -3.81 -5.64 -15.19
CA PRO A 67 -3.96 -4.22 -14.91
C PRO A 67 -3.89 -3.97 -13.40
N PRO A 68 -3.45 -2.77 -12.97
CA PRO A 68 -3.49 -2.43 -11.56
C PRO A 68 -4.94 -2.45 -11.03
N PRO A 69 -5.12 -2.73 -9.72
CA PRO A 69 -6.43 -2.63 -9.10
C PRO A 69 -6.99 -1.20 -9.22
N ALA A 70 -8.32 -1.10 -9.20
CA ALA A 70 -8.98 0.20 -9.18
C ALA A 70 -8.56 0.97 -7.91
N PRO A 71 -8.34 2.30 -8.00
CA PRO A 71 -8.09 3.13 -6.83
C PRO A 71 -9.23 3.02 -5.80
N ALA A 72 -8.89 3.13 -4.52
CA ALA A 72 -9.85 3.06 -3.42
C ALA A 72 -9.86 4.34 -2.57
N GLY A 73 -11.04 4.72 -2.08
CA GLY A 73 -11.22 5.90 -1.24
C GLY A 73 -10.80 7.20 -1.95
N ARG A 74 -9.93 7.99 -1.29
CA ARG A 74 -9.43 9.27 -1.82
C ARG A 74 -8.31 9.13 -2.85
N LEU A 75 -7.73 7.95 -2.97
CA LEU A 75 -6.58 7.71 -3.84
C LEU A 75 -6.96 7.78 -5.32
N ARG A 76 -6.01 8.19 -6.14
CA ARG A 76 -6.06 8.12 -7.60
C ARG A 76 -4.82 7.41 -8.13
N LEU A 77 -4.97 6.71 -9.25
CA LEU A 77 -3.81 6.12 -9.94
C LEU A 77 -2.99 7.26 -10.53
N ARG A 78 -1.71 7.35 -10.14
CA ARG A 78 -0.79 8.41 -10.59
C ARG A 78 0.12 7.91 -11.72
N GLN A 79 0.74 6.74 -11.55
CA GLN A 79 1.61 6.14 -12.56
C GLN A 79 1.72 4.62 -12.36
N THR A 80 2.02 3.90 -13.45
CA THR A 80 2.41 2.48 -13.42
C THR A 80 3.69 2.31 -14.23
N ARG A 81 4.68 1.59 -13.68
CA ARG A 81 5.95 1.25 -14.34
C ARG A 81 6.13 -0.26 -14.36
N ARG A 82 6.58 -0.81 -15.49
CA ARG A 82 6.79 -2.26 -15.68
C ARG A 82 8.26 -2.62 -15.67
N TYR A 83 8.60 -3.74 -15.04
CA TYR A 83 9.94 -4.29 -14.89
C TYR A 83 9.87 -5.81 -15.07
N GLY A 84 9.99 -6.28 -16.31
CA GLY A 84 9.78 -7.69 -16.63
C GLY A 84 8.39 -8.18 -16.22
N ASP A 85 8.33 -9.18 -15.34
CA ASP A 85 7.09 -9.78 -14.84
C ASP A 85 6.41 -8.98 -13.72
N SER A 86 7.05 -7.94 -13.19
CA SER A 86 6.52 -7.07 -12.13
C SER A 86 6.10 -5.70 -12.67
N ALA A 87 5.16 -5.07 -12.00
CA ALA A 87 4.77 -3.69 -12.19
C ALA A 87 4.65 -2.98 -10.84
N LEU A 88 5.14 -1.75 -10.78
CA LEU A 88 4.93 -0.84 -9.65
C LEU A 88 3.87 0.18 -10.04
N THR A 89 2.78 0.25 -9.27
CA THR A 89 1.74 1.26 -9.42
C THR A 89 1.74 2.20 -8.23
N VAL A 90 1.76 3.50 -8.50
CA VAL A 90 1.72 4.55 -7.48
C VAL A 90 0.31 5.15 -7.43
N PHE A 91 -0.23 5.24 -6.22
CA PHE A 91 -1.48 5.91 -5.91
C PHE A 91 -1.24 7.10 -4.97
N SER A 92 -1.99 8.18 -5.18
CA SER A 92 -1.97 9.42 -4.39
C SER A 92 -3.35 10.04 -4.31
#